data_AF-A0A939JX02-F1
#
_entry.id   AF-A0A939JX02-F1
#
_cell.length_a   1.000
_cell.length_b   1.000
_cell.length_c   1.000
_cell.angle_alpha   90.00
_cell.angle_beta   90.00
_cell.angle_gamma   90.00
#
_symmetry.space_group_name_H-M   'P 1'
#
loop_
_entity.id
_entity.type
_entity.pdbx_description
1 polymer ?
#
loop_
_entity_poly.entity_id
_entity_poly.type
_entity_poly.pdbx_seq_one_letter_code
_entity_poly.pdbx_strand_id
1 'polypeptide(L)'
;MEESGHYYSVYYVSIAVGFLNRIARQHAFFAQMPDEVSMLDATDLEVSYLFRTGDIPSSRLVPNSWRLRVEHGLHALTGRSAAAEQERTRQLLLATRDTDFVRLGLLLHRFGDTYAHTQIDHPDILYFADPAFPLTDRAGHGHLRHGHTPDEPWGLGRRALMRRYLTDLYQLFDTMAQRNPMNLRPTLATNKVSLAQVIDDFSMAEQAVDIMIRRRQEACVDSVYDGRRSIPMACFNQDAGAQREYITVLRRRITERTGGISFDPYEPEDQDLLTWQEFRERYRASYPELNQYNDQTIRDAVRQINAETNTIPSPAF
;
A
#
# COMPACT_ATOMS: atom_id res chain seq x y z
N MET A 1 5.00 0.96 1.68
CA MET A 1 4.29 1.22 2.95
C MET A 1 4.54 -0.03 3.77
N GLU A 2 4.93 -0.02 5.05
CA GLU A 2 4.86 -1.31 5.78
C GLU A 2 3.39 -1.73 5.73
N GLU A 3 3.19 -2.89 5.10
CA GLU A 3 1.99 -3.61 4.68
C GLU A 3 0.68 -2.80 4.71
N SER A 4 0.19 -2.43 5.88
CA SER A 4 -1.20 -1.99 6.10
C SER A 4 -1.67 -0.67 5.46
N GLY A 5 -0.79 0.20 4.99
CA GLY A 5 -1.26 1.55 4.61
C GLY A 5 -2.03 1.59 3.28
N HIS A 6 -1.86 0.59 2.39
CA HIS A 6 -2.74 0.39 1.24
C HIS A 6 -4.16 0.14 1.71
N TYR A 7 -4.34 -0.77 2.66
CA TYR A 7 -5.63 -1.08 3.26
C TYR A 7 -6.32 0.18 3.83
N TYR A 8 -5.67 0.89 4.77
CA TYR A 8 -6.33 2.00 5.48
C TYR A 8 -6.64 3.19 4.58
N SER A 9 -5.75 3.55 3.66
CA SER A 9 -5.98 4.66 2.72
C SER A 9 -7.12 4.33 1.75
N VAL A 10 -7.09 3.15 1.13
CA VAL A 10 -8.14 2.72 0.21
C VAL A 10 -9.48 2.58 0.93
N TYR A 11 -9.51 1.95 2.11
CA TYR A 11 -10.72 1.78 2.89
C TYR A 11 -11.34 3.14 3.24
N TYR A 12 -10.56 4.02 3.87
CA TYR A 12 -11.10 5.27 4.37
C TYR A 12 -11.60 6.15 3.24
N VAL A 13 -10.80 6.33 2.18
CA VAL A 13 -11.23 7.16 1.06
C VAL A 13 -12.49 6.56 0.42
N SER A 14 -12.56 5.25 0.19
CA SER A 14 -13.75 4.58 -0.36
C SER A 14 -15.01 4.84 0.49
N ILE A 15 -14.92 4.71 1.82
CA ILE A 15 -16.02 5.04 2.73
C ILE A 15 -16.39 6.53 2.64
N ALA A 16 -15.39 7.41 2.61
CA ALA A 16 -15.58 8.86 2.60
C ALA A 16 -16.38 9.33 1.38
N VAL A 17 -16.14 8.71 0.22
CA VAL A 17 -16.86 9.03 -1.01
C VAL A 17 -18.28 8.45 -1.06
N GLY A 18 -18.61 7.55 -0.12
CA GLY A 18 -19.96 7.06 0.12
C GLY A 18 -20.23 5.62 -0.28
N PHE A 19 -19.19 4.83 -0.62
CA PHE A 19 -19.36 3.40 -0.89
C PHE A 19 -19.92 2.65 0.31
N LEU A 20 -20.71 1.60 0.05
CA LEU A 20 -21.16 0.65 1.08
C LEU A 20 -19.95 0.09 1.84
N ASN A 21 -20.10 -0.15 3.16
CA ASN A 21 -18.99 -0.68 3.97
C ASN A 21 -18.41 -1.98 3.38
N ARG A 22 -19.26 -2.89 2.89
CA ARG A 22 -18.82 -4.10 2.19
C ARG A 22 -17.91 -3.79 0.98
N ILE A 23 -18.31 -2.84 0.14
CA ILE A 23 -17.55 -2.48 -1.07
C ILE A 23 -16.21 -1.83 -0.71
N ALA A 24 -16.21 -0.90 0.24
CA ALA A 24 -14.97 -0.28 0.71
C ALA A 24 -13.98 -1.28 1.31
N ARG A 25 -14.48 -2.26 2.08
CA ARG A 25 -13.66 -3.36 2.59
C ARG A 25 -13.09 -4.21 1.46
N GLN A 26 -13.87 -4.53 0.44
CA GLN A 26 -13.38 -5.27 -0.72
C GLN A 26 -12.28 -4.50 -1.47
N HIS A 27 -12.48 -3.20 -1.73
CA HIS A 27 -11.43 -2.37 -2.33
C HIS A 27 -10.13 -2.43 -1.54
N ALA A 28 -10.21 -2.24 -0.22
CA ALA A 28 -9.06 -2.21 0.67
C ALA A 28 -8.37 -3.58 0.79
N PHE A 29 -9.15 -4.65 0.98
CA PHE A 29 -8.65 -6.02 1.12
C PHE A 29 -7.89 -6.46 -0.13
N PHE A 30 -8.46 -6.26 -1.32
CA PHE A 30 -7.78 -6.64 -2.57
C PHE A 30 -6.63 -5.69 -2.94
N ALA A 31 -6.61 -4.45 -2.42
CA ALA A 31 -5.45 -3.55 -2.54
C ALA A 31 -4.31 -3.92 -1.58
N GLN A 32 -4.60 -4.60 -0.48
CA GLN A 32 -3.60 -5.09 0.47
C GLN A 32 -3.01 -6.43 0.05
N MET A 33 -3.82 -7.27 -0.61
CA MET A 33 -3.48 -8.65 -1.00
C MET A 33 -2.09 -8.84 -1.64
N PRO A 34 -1.57 -7.95 -2.52
CA PRO A 34 -0.23 -8.12 -3.07
C PRO A 34 0.89 -8.22 -2.03
N ASP A 35 0.78 -7.50 -0.92
CA ASP A 35 1.78 -7.51 0.16
C ASP A 35 1.62 -8.71 1.11
N GLU A 36 0.50 -9.44 1.04
CA GLU A 36 0.24 -10.59 1.92
C GLU A 36 0.39 -11.94 1.22
N VAL A 37 0.49 -11.92 -0.10
CA VAL A 37 0.62 -13.13 -0.92
C VAL A 37 2.04 -13.21 -1.44
N SER A 38 2.83 -14.14 -0.91
CA SER A 38 4.25 -14.40 -1.27
C SER A 38 4.57 -14.37 -2.77
N MET A 39 3.68 -14.89 -3.63
CA MET A 39 3.90 -14.85 -5.09
C MET A 39 3.66 -13.47 -5.74
N LEU A 40 3.22 -12.47 -4.99
CA LEU A 40 2.90 -11.10 -5.38
C LEU A 40 3.65 -10.05 -4.55
N ASP A 41 4.25 -10.42 -3.42
CA ASP A 41 5.03 -9.52 -2.59
C ASP A 41 6.41 -9.26 -3.21
N ALA A 42 6.77 -8.00 -3.44
CA ALA A 42 8.03 -7.65 -4.07
C ALA A 42 9.24 -8.06 -3.22
N THR A 43 9.13 -7.93 -1.90
CA THR A 43 10.24 -8.19 -0.96
C THR A 43 10.57 -9.68 -0.91
N ASP A 44 9.57 -10.55 -0.71
CA ASP A 44 9.72 -12.01 -0.66
C ASP A 44 10.24 -12.57 -1.97
N LEU A 45 9.77 -12.06 -3.11
CA LEU A 45 10.25 -12.49 -4.42
C LEU A 45 11.72 -12.13 -4.65
N GLU A 46 12.16 -10.96 -4.19
CA GLU A 46 13.54 -10.52 -4.27
C GLU A 46 14.44 -11.32 -3.33
N VAL A 47 14.06 -11.44 -2.06
CA VAL A 47 14.76 -12.28 -1.07
C VAL A 47 14.90 -13.72 -1.58
N SER A 48 13.80 -14.31 -2.07
CA SER A 48 13.80 -15.65 -2.65
C SER A 48 14.69 -15.77 -3.90
N TYR A 49 14.84 -14.71 -4.69
CA TYR A 49 15.73 -14.70 -5.85
C TYR A 49 17.21 -14.68 -5.46
N LEU A 50 17.56 -13.90 -4.44
CA LEU A 50 18.94 -13.70 -4.00
C LEU A 50 19.48 -14.87 -3.18
N PHE A 51 18.65 -15.44 -2.31
CA PHE A 51 19.04 -16.54 -1.41
C PHE A 51 18.75 -17.92 -2.02
N ARG A 52 18.87 -18.07 -3.35
CA ARG A 52 18.75 -19.34 -4.11
C ARG A 52 19.79 -20.42 -3.75
N THR A 53 20.42 -20.34 -2.58
CA THR A 53 21.38 -21.32 -2.08
C THR A 53 20.67 -22.37 -1.21
N GLY A 54 20.59 -23.60 -1.72
CA GLY A 54 20.46 -24.84 -0.94
C GLY A 54 19.09 -25.19 -0.35
N ASP A 55 18.48 -24.29 0.43
CA ASP A 55 17.44 -24.67 1.39
C ASP A 55 16.02 -24.13 1.09
N ILE A 56 15.85 -23.29 0.06
CA ILE A 56 14.52 -22.83 -0.36
C ILE A 56 13.84 -23.95 -1.16
N PRO A 57 12.66 -24.45 -0.75
CA PRO A 57 11.91 -25.45 -1.51
C PRO A 57 11.69 -24.97 -2.96
N SER A 58 11.93 -25.84 -3.93
CA SER A 58 11.79 -25.51 -5.36
C SER A 58 10.39 -25.00 -5.73
N SER A 59 9.37 -25.36 -4.96
CA SER A 59 7.99 -24.87 -5.09
C SER A 59 7.82 -23.36 -4.83
N ARG A 60 8.76 -22.73 -4.11
CA ARG A 60 8.79 -21.28 -3.86
C ARG A 60 9.65 -20.51 -4.86
N LEU A 61 10.43 -21.21 -5.69
CA LEU A 61 11.27 -20.55 -6.69
C LEU A 61 10.42 -20.04 -7.85
N VAL A 62 10.18 -18.73 -7.86
CA VAL A 62 9.58 -18.05 -9.01
C VAL A 62 10.62 -17.77 -10.11
N PRO A 63 10.27 -17.80 -11.40
CA PRO A 63 11.16 -17.31 -12.45
C PRO A 63 11.51 -15.83 -12.24
N ASN A 64 12.74 -15.41 -12.57
CA ASN A 64 13.14 -13.99 -12.48
C ASN A 64 12.22 -13.07 -13.32
N SER A 65 11.70 -13.59 -14.43
CA SER A 65 10.73 -12.87 -15.27
C SER A 65 9.37 -12.66 -14.58
N TRP A 66 9.02 -13.47 -13.58
CA TRP A 66 7.83 -13.25 -12.77
C TRP A 66 8.10 -12.18 -11.70
N ARG A 67 9.24 -12.28 -10.99
CA ARG A 67 9.68 -11.25 -10.04
C ARG A 67 9.65 -9.85 -10.66
N LEU A 68 10.31 -9.66 -11.79
CA LEU A 68 10.35 -8.34 -12.47
C LEU A 68 8.95 -7.84 -12.89
N ARG A 69 8.02 -8.75 -13.23
CA ARG A 69 6.63 -8.37 -13.53
C ARG A 69 5.88 -7.91 -12.29
N VAL A 70 6.17 -8.49 -11.13
CA VAL A 70 5.59 -8.06 -9.87
C VAL A 70 6.20 -6.73 -9.45
N GLU A 71 7.52 -6.63 -9.39
CA GLU A 71 8.21 -5.40 -8.97
C GLU A 71 7.90 -4.19 -9.89
N HIS A 72 8.11 -4.32 -11.20
CA HIS A 72 7.92 -3.20 -12.12
C HIS A 72 6.43 -2.97 -12.43
N GLY A 73 5.68 -4.06 -12.51
CA GLY A 73 4.30 -4.05 -12.94
C GLY A 73 3.31 -3.74 -11.84
N LEU A 74 3.34 -4.53 -10.76
CA LEU A 74 2.41 -4.44 -9.66
C LEU A 74 2.85 -3.39 -8.64
N HIS A 75 4.13 -3.41 -8.24
CA HIS A 75 4.72 -2.52 -7.24
C HIS A 75 5.35 -1.26 -7.84
N ALA A 76 5.11 -0.95 -9.12
CA ALA A 76 5.56 0.29 -9.77
C ALA A 76 7.07 0.66 -9.64
N LEU A 77 7.98 -0.30 -9.37
CA LEU A 77 9.44 -0.09 -9.25
C LEU A 77 10.13 0.07 -10.61
N THR A 78 9.64 1.01 -11.41
CA THR A 78 9.93 1.12 -12.84
C THR A 78 11.09 2.05 -13.19
N GLY A 79 11.52 2.92 -12.27
CA GLY A 79 12.48 3.99 -12.58
C GLY A 79 11.95 5.08 -13.53
N ARG A 80 10.67 5.03 -13.91
CA ARG A 80 10.06 5.96 -14.88
C ARG A 80 9.53 7.21 -14.17
N SER A 81 9.02 8.16 -14.96
CA SER A 81 8.32 9.34 -14.43
C SER A 81 7.17 8.95 -13.50
N ALA A 82 7.18 9.47 -12.28
CA ALA A 82 6.15 9.22 -11.28
C ALA A 82 4.77 9.70 -11.76
N ALA A 83 4.70 10.91 -12.31
CA ALA A 83 3.45 11.48 -12.81
C ALA A 83 2.86 10.67 -13.99
N ALA A 84 3.70 10.17 -14.89
CA ALA A 84 3.24 9.35 -16.01
C ALA A 84 2.68 8.00 -15.52
N GLU A 85 3.35 7.35 -14.57
CA GLU A 85 2.90 6.07 -13.99
C GLU A 85 1.61 6.23 -13.16
N GLN A 86 1.48 7.33 -12.41
CA GLN A 86 0.25 7.69 -11.69
C GLN A 86 -0.95 7.80 -12.65
N GLU A 87 -0.80 8.57 -13.74
CA GLU A 87 -1.89 8.76 -14.71
C GLU A 87 -2.21 7.48 -15.50
N ARG A 88 -1.20 6.70 -15.91
CA ARG A 88 -1.44 5.38 -16.54
C ARG A 88 -2.27 4.48 -15.65
N THR A 89 -1.90 4.36 -14.37
CA THR A 89 -2.64 3.54 -13.41
C THR A 89 -4.06 4.06 -13.21
N ARG A 90 -4.22 5.39 -13.09
CA ARG A 90 -5.53 6.04 -12.95
C ARG A 90 -6.44 5.72 -14.14
N GLN A 91 -5.91 5.75 -15.37
CA GLN A 91 -6.67 5.39 -16.57
C GLN A 91 -7.10 3.93 -16.56
N LEU A 92 -6.21 3.01 -16.15
CA LEU A 92 -6.55 1.59 -16.03
C LEU A 92 -7.60 1.33 -14.94
N LEU A 93 -7.53 2.05 -13.82
CA LEU A 93 -8.55 1.99 -12.76
C LEU A 93 -9.91 2.45 -13.29
N LEU A 94 -9.95 3.57 -13.99
CA LEU A 94 -11.17 4.08 -14.61
C LEU A 94 -11.69 3.16 -15.73
N ALA A 95 -10.85 2.37 -16.38
CA ALA A 95 -11.28 1.41 -17.40
C ALA A 95 -11.73 0.06 -16.80
N THR A 96 -11.38 -0.22 -15.55
CA THR A 96 -11.68 -1.49 -14.89
C THR A 96 -13.13 -1.52 -14.40
N ARG A 97 -13.80 -2.66 -14.58
CA ARG A 97 -15.18 -2.85 -14.11
C ARG A 97 -15.20 -3.04 -12.61
N ASP A 98 -16.17 -2.43 -11.93
CA ASP A 98 -16.34 -2.56 -10.47
C ASP A 98 -16.58 -4.01 -10.00
N THR A 99 -16.98 -4.91 -10.90
CA THR A 99 -17.19 -6.33 -10.60
C THR A 99 -15.90 -7.16 -10.66
N ASP A 100 -14.81 -6.61 -11.19
CA ASP A 100 -13.51 -7.28 -11.28
C ASP A 100 -12.63 -6.90 -10.08
N PHE A 101 -13.01 -7.38 -8.90
CA PHE A 101 -12.42 -6.97 -7.62
C PHE A 101 -10.92 -7.23 -7.51
N VAL A 102 -10.44 -8.37 -8.01
CA VAL A 102 -9.00 -8.68 -8.00
C VAL A 102 -8.25 -7.68 -8.86
N ARG A 103 -8.66 -7.48 -10.11
CA ARG A 103 -7.96 -6.54 -10.99
C ARG A 103 -8.02 -5.11 -10.44
N LEU A 104 -9.19 -4.70 -9.94
CA LEU A 104 -9.38 -3.41 -9.30
C LEU A 104 -8.45 -3.23 -8.10
N GLY A 105 -8.37 -4.23 -7.22
CA GLY A 105 -7.49 -4.21 -6.05
C GLY A 105 -6.01 -4.17 -6.41
N LEU A 106 -5.56 -5.01 -7.36
CA LEU A 106 -4.18 -5.00 -7.86
C LEU A 106 -3.80 -3.62 -8.44
N LEU A 107 -4.72 -2.95 -9.14
CA LEU A 107 -4.49 -1.61 -9.65
C LEU A 107 -4.54 -0.53 -8.57
N LEU A 108 -5.37 -0.68 -7.53
CA LEU A 108 -5.42 0.23 -6.39
C LEU A 108 -4.14 0.15 -5.56
N HIS A 109 -3.63 -1.06 -5.35
CA HIS A 109 -2.32 -1.33 -4.76
C HIS A 109 -1.23 -0.58 -5.54
N ARG A 110 -1.10 -0.90 -6.84
CA ARG A 110 -0.17 -0.23 -7.76
C ARG A 110 -0.31 1.29 -7.71
N PHE A 111 -1.52 1.82 -7.65
CA PHE A 111 -1.74 3.25 -7.61
C PHE A 111 -1.13 3.87 -6.37
N GLY A 112 -1.32 3.27 -5.19
CA GLY A 112 -0.60 3.66 -3.96
C GLY A 112 0.93 3.62 -4.15
N ASP A 113 1.43 2.57 -4.77
CA ASP A 113 2.87 2.38 -5.02
C ASP A 113 3.49 3.41 -5.95
N THR A 114 2.73 3.92 -6.92
CA THR A 114 3.21 5.04 -7.75
C THR A 114 3.47 6.33 -6.94
N TYR A 115 2.95 6.43 -5.71
CA TYR A 115 3.32 7.49 -4.76
C TYR A 115 4.36 6.98 -3.76
N ALA A 116 4.16 5.80 -3.15
CA ALA A 116 5.08 5.23 -2.18
C ALA A 116 6.51 5.16 -2.76
N HIS A 117 6.64 4.75 -4.01
CA HIS A 117 7.93 4.63 -4.68
C HIS A 117 8.40 5.86 -5.45
N THR A 118 7.79 7.03 -5.26
CA THR A 118 8.40 8.29 -5.74
C THR A 118 9.68 8.55 -4.94
N GLN A 119 10.80 8.82 -5.64
CA GLN A 119 12.08 9.01 -4.97
C GLN A 119 12.07 10.28 -4.10
N ILE A 120 12.71 10.20 -2.93
CA ILE A 120 12.78 11.33 -2.00
C ILE A 120 13.59 12.49 -2.59
N ASP A 121 14.73 12.19 -3.21
CA ASP A 121 15.63 13.20 -3.79
C ASP A 121 15.26 13.61 -5.22
N HIS A 122 14.47 12.77 -5.91
CA HIS A 122 14.07 12.95 -7.30
C HIS A 122 12.56 12.67 -7.46
N PRO A 123 11.69 13.58 -6.96
CA PRO A 123 10.26 13.32 -6.85
C PRO A 123 9.53 13.22 -8.20
N ASP A 124 10.23 13.45 -9.31
CA ASP A 124 9.75 13.29 -10.67
C ASP A 124 9.87 11.86 -11.19
N ILE A 125 10.66 11.00 -10.54
CA ILE A 125 10.87 9.60 -10.93
C ILE A 125 10.54 8.62 -9.80
N LEU A 126 10.21 7.39 -10.19
CA LEU A 126 10.03 6.28 -9.27
C LEU A 126 11.37 5.62 -8.93
N TYR A 127 11.43 4.90 -7.82
CA TYR A 127 12.48 3.93 -7.58
C TYR A 127 12.48 2.85 -8.66
N PHE A 128 13.61 2.18 -8.83
CA PHE A 128 13.81 1.15 -9.83
C PHE A 128 14.35 -0.12 -9.18
N ALA A 129 13.79 -1.27 -9.53
CA ALA A 129 14.39 -2.56 -9.21
C ALA A 129 15.36 -2.94 -10.34
N ASP A 130 16.67 -2.86 -10.07
CA ASP A 130 17.72 -3.13 -11.06
C ASP A 130 17.95 -4.65 -11.24
N PRO A 131 17.71 -5.21 -12.43
CA PRO A 131 17.94 -6.63 -12.69
C PRO A 131 19.41 -7.05 -12.75
N ALA A 132 20.37 -6.11 -12.82
CA ALA A 132 21.79 -6.38 -13.07
C ALA A 132 22.70 -6.31 -11.83
N PHE A 133 22.22 -5.80 -10.70
CA PHE A 133 23.05 -5.60 -9.50
C PHE A 133 22.51 -6.41 -8.31
N PRO A 134 23.04 -7.61 -8.01
CA PRO A 134 22.67 -8.35 -6.81
C PRO A 134 23.39 -7.78 -5.57
N LEU A 135 22.62 -7.30 -4.57
CA LEU A 135 22.82 -7.04 -3.12
C LEU A 135 24.18 -6.69 -2.49
N THR A 136 25.29 -6.74 -3.19
CA THR A 136 26.62 -6.59 -2.57
C THR A 136 26.99 -5.15 -2.29
N ASP A 137 26.27 -4.19 -2.88
CA ASP A 137 26.36 -2.79 -2.49
C ASP A 137 25.11 -2.43 -1.68
N ARG A 138 25.30 -1.89 -0.47
CA ARG A 138 24.24 -1.60 0.53
C ARG A 138 23.28 -0.48 0.11
N ALA A 139 23.23 -0.14 -1.17
CA ALA A 139 22.23 0.73 -1.78
C ALA A 139 21.05 -0.16 -2.21
N GLY A 140 19.97 -0.10 -1.43
CA GLY A 140 18.82 -1.01 -1.49
C GLY A 140 18.27 -1.32 -2.88
N HIS A 141 17.61 -2.47 -2.98
CA HIS A 141 16.71 -2.75 -4.08
C HIS A 141 15.33 -2.23 -3.70
N GLY A 142 14.58 -1.71 -4.67
CA GLY A 142 13.40 -0.89 -4.36
C GLY A 142 13.83 0.50 -3.88
N HIS A 143 13.61 0.83 -2.61
CA HIS A 143 13.85 2.16 -2.02
C HIS A 143 15.32 2.64 -1.94
N LEU A 144 16.27 1.90 -2.53
CA LEU A 144 17.68 2.26 -2.55
C LEU A 144 18.21 2.55 -1.14
N ARG A 145 19.00 3.61 -1.00
CA ARG A 145 19.56 4.07 0.28
C ARG A 145 18.53 4.55 1.30
N HIS A 146 17.25 4.64 0.93
CA HIS A 146 16.20 5.18 1.78
C HIS A 146 15.47 4.10 2.60
N GLY A 147 15.79 2.81 2.44
CA GLY A 147 15.22 1.74 3.28
C GLY A 147 13.69 1.77 3.30
N HIS A 148 13.08 1.79 4.48
CA HIS A 148 11.62 1.89 4.62
C HIS A 148 11.10 3.34 4.68
N THR A 149 11.96 4.35 4.66
CA THR A 149 11.51 5.75 4.78
C THR A 149 10.47 6.17 3.72
N PRO A 150 10.52 5.72 2.45
CA PRO A 150 9.47 6.05 1.47
C PRO A 150 8.08 5.52 1.85
N ASP A 151 8.03 4.54 2.73
CA ASP A 151 6.83 3.85 3.21
C ASP A 151 6.16 4.55 4.39
N GLU A 152 6.84 5.52 4.98
CA GLU A 152 6.41 6.26 6.15
C GLU A 152 5.76 7.58 5.74
N PRO A 153 4.42 7.71 5.74
CA PRO A 153 3.76 8.95 5.33
C PRO A 153 4.08 10.14 6.25
N TRP A 154 4.42 9.86 7.51
CA TRP A 154 4.87 10.86 8.49
C TRP A 154 6.30 11.34 8.24
N GLY A 155 7.09 10.64 7.42
CA GLY A 155 8.48 10.95 7.09
C GLY A 155 8.66 12.30 6.40
N LEU A 156 9.88 12.84 6.48
CA LEU A 156 10.23 14.14 5.89
C LEU A 156 9.97 14.12 4.37
N GLY A 157 9.26 15.13 3.86
CA GLY A 157 8.91 15.24 2.43
C GLY A 157 7.78 14.31 1.96
N ARG A 158 7.31 13.37 2.79
CA ARG A 158 6.28 12.39 2.42
C ARG A 158 4.85 12.90 2.62
N ARG A 159 4.61 13.81 3.57
CA ARG A 159 3.26 14.36 3.86
C ARG A 159 2.61 15.04 2.68
N ALA A 160 3.36 15.84 1.93
CA ALA A 160 2.83 16.51 0.74
C ALA A 160 2.43 15.49 -0.34
N LEU A 161 3.23 14.43 -0.49
CA LEU A 161 2.96 13.35 -1.43
C LEU A 161 1.75 12.50 -1.00
N MET A 162 1.64 12.19 0.30
CA MET A 162 0.47 11.51 0.88
C MET A 162 -0.81 12.33 0.64
N ARG A 163 -0.78 13.65 0.85
CA ARG A 163 -1.93 14.52 0.56
C ARG A 163 -2.34 14.50 -0.92
N ARG A 164 -1.36 14.47 -1.82
CA ARG A 164 -1.61 14.33 -3.27
C ARG A 164 -2.24 12.97 -3.57
N TYR A 165 -1.68 11.89 -3.06
CA TYR A 165 -2.23 10.54 -3.20
C TYR A 165 -3.70 10.47 -2.72
N LEU A 166 -3.99 10.97 -1.52
CA LEU A 166 -5.36 10.98 -0.97
C LEU A 166 -6.32 11.81 -1.83
N THR A 167 -5.84 12.94 -2.38
CA THR A 167 -6.62 13.79 -3.30
C THR A 167 -6.96 13.03 -4.57
N ASP A 168 -5.96 12.42 -5.21
CA ASP A 168 -6.13 11.74 -6.49
C ASP A 168 -6.96 10.45 -6.31
N LEU A 169 -6.77 9.72 -5.19
CA LEU A 169 -7.59 8.57 -4.82
C LEU A 169 -9.05 8.94 -4.54
N TYR A 170 -9.29 10.07 -3.85
CA TYR A 170 -10.65 10.55 -3.59
C TYR A 170 -11.37 10.92 -4.89
N GLN A 171 -10.71 11.64 -5.78
CA GLN A 171 -11.26 11.99 -7.10
C GLN A 171 -11.53 10.75 -7.96
N LEU A 172 -10.61 9.78 -7.92
CA LEU A 172 -10.79 8.50 -8.60
C LEU A 172 -12.05 7.78 -8.08
N PHE A 173 -12.17 7.62 -6.76
CA PHE A 173 -13.33 6.94 -6.17
C PHE A 173 -14.63 7.72 -6.37
N ASP A 174 -14.60 9.06 -6.40
CA ASP A 174 -15.81 9.85 -6.68
C ASP A 174 -16.27 9.64 -8.13
N THR A 175 -15.32 9.58 -9.06
CA THR A 175 -15.61 9.24 -10.46
C THR A 175 -16.20 7.84 -10.59
N MET A 176 -15.66 6.85 -9.87
CA MET A 176 -16.19 5.47 -9.88
C MET A 176 -17.59 5.40 -9.23
N ALA A 177 -17.78 6.07 -8.10
CA ALA A 177 -19.04 6.16 -7.38
C ALA A 177 -20.17 6.72 -8.26
N GLN A 178 -19.88 7.76 -9.04
CA GLN A 178 -20.84 8.36 -9.97
C GLN A 178 -21.28 7.41 -11.10
N ARG A 179 -20.42 6.46 -11.51
CA ARG A 179 -20.74 5.49 -12.56
C ARG A 179 -21.60 4.35 -12.07
N ASN A 180 -21.54 4.04 -10.77
CA ASN A 180 -22.28 2.93 -10.19
C ASN A 180 -22.97 3.31 -8.87
N PRO A 181 -24.08 4.07 -8.94
CA PRO A 181 -24.80 4.53 -7.76
C PRO A 181 -25.33 3.40 -6.87
N MET A 182 -25.50 2.18 -7.40
CA MET A 182 -25.98 1.02 -6.65
C MET A 182 -24.99 0.55 -5.57
N ASN A 183 -23.71 0.89 -5.71
CA ASN A 183 -22.68 0.60 -4.73
C ASN A 183 -22.59 1.66 -3.61
N LEU A 184 -23.42 2.71 -3.66
CA LEU A 184 -23.43 3.80 -2.70
C LEU A 184 -24.44 3.56 -1.58
N ARG A 185 -24.17 4.15 -0.42
CA ARG A 185 -25.10 4.11 0.71
C ARG A 185 -26.28 5.04 0.44
N PRO A 186 -27.53 4.57 0.58
CA PRO A 186 -28.71 5.42 0.38
C PRO A 186 -28.73 6.66 1.31
N THR A 187 -28.21 6.51 2.52
CA THR A 187 -28.25 7.50 3.61
C THR A 187 -27.05 8.45 3.67
N LEU A 188 -25.97 8.23 2.88
CA LEU A 188 -24.81 9.13 2.84
C LEU A 188 -24.76 10.06 1.63
N ALA A 189 -25.78 10.07 0.77
CA ALA A 189 -25.88 11.06 -0.29
C ALA A 189 -25.85 12.51 0.24
N THR A 190 -26.20 12.73 1.51
CA THR A 190 -26.22 14.05 2.16
C THR A 190 -25.10 14.29 3.19
N ASN A 191 -24.32 13.28 3.59
CA ASN A 191 -23.30 13.37 4.64
C ASN A 191 -21.99 12.68 4.26
N LYS A 192 -21.49 12.90 3.02
CA LYS A 192 -20.15 12.42 2.63
C LYS A 192 -19.08 13.05 3.52
N VAL A 193 -18.05 12.27 3.84
CA VAL A 193 -16.83 12.82 4.46
C VAL A 193 -16.08 13.56 3.35
N SER A 194 -15.85 14.86 3.53
CA SER A 194 -15.15 15.68 2.54
C SER A 194 -13.67 15.30 2.43
N LEU A 195 -13.07 15.54 1.26
CA LEU A 195 -11.62 15.37 1.07
C LEU A 195 -10.80 16.14 2.13
N ALA A 196 -11.23 17.35 2.51
CA ALA A 196 -10.57 18.13 3.54
C ALA A 196 -10.55 17.42 4.90
N GLN A 197 -11.65 16.76 5.28
CA GLN A 197 -11.72 15.96 6.51
C GLN A 197 -10.83 14.72 6.45
N VAL A 198 -10.78 14.04 5.29
CA VAL A 198 -9.87 12.90 5.09
C VAL A 198 -8.42 13.34 5.27
N ILE A 199 -8.00 14.43 4.62
CA ILE A 199 -6.63 14.98 4.74
C ILE A 199 -6.32 15.40 6.17
N ASP A 200 -7.27 16.04 6.86
CA ASP A 200 -7.12 16.44 8.26
C ASP A 200 -6.91 15.22 9.17
N ASP A 201 -7.72 14.17 9.00
CA ASP A 201 -7.63 12.97 9.82
C ASP A 201 -6.32 12.19 9.59
N PHE A 202 -5.81 12.14 8.36
CA PHE A 202 -4.45 11.65 8.07
C PHE A 202 -3.36 12.53 8.70
N SER A 203 -3.50 13.85 8.59
CA SER A 203 -2.54 14.80 9.19
C SER A 203 -2.51 14.68 10.72
N MET A 204 -3.64 14.36 11.37
CA MET A 204 -3.70 14.08 12.80
C MET A 204 -2.95 12.79 13.17
N ALA A 205 -3.07 11.74 12.35
CA ALA A 205 -2.31 10.50 12.55
C ALA A 205 -0.80 10.74 12.41
N GLU A 206 -0.38 11.50 11.40
CA GLU A 206 1.03 11.92 11.22
C GLU A 206 1.55 12.71 12.45
N GLN A 207 0.74 13.64 12.98
CA GLN A 207 1.11 14.42 14.18
C GLN A 207 1.22 13.56 15.44
N ALA A 208 0.36 12.56 15.59
CA ALA A 208 0.43 11.64 16.73
C ALA A 208 1.74 10.84 16.71
N VAL A 209 2.15 10.37 15.53
CA VAL A 209 3.46 9.72 15.33
C VAL A 209 4.60 10.67 15.66
N ASP A 210 4.58 11.93 15.19
CA ASP A 210 5.60 12.93 15.52
C ASP A 210 5.75 13.11 17.04
N ILE A 211 4.63 13.22 17.76
CA ILE A 211 4.63 13.37 19.22
C ILE A 211 5.22 12.13 19.89
N MET A 212 4.84 10.94 19.42
CA MET A 212 5.36 9.67 19.93
C MET A 212 6.89 9.56 19.73
N ILE A 213 7.38 9.87 18.53
CA ILE A 213 8.81 9.83 18.19
C ILE A 213 9.59 10.81 19.07
N ARG A 214 9.13 12.06 19.23
CA ARG A 214 9.79 13.08 20.08
C ARG A 214 9.89 12.64 21.53
N ARG A 215 8.79 12.15 22.12
CA ARG A 215 8.78 11.66 23.51
C ARG A 215 9.76 10.51 23.73
N ARG A 216 9.91 9.62 22.75
CA ARG A 216 10.90 8.53 22.82
C ARG A 216 12.32 9.07 22.74
N GLN A 217 12.59 10.00 21.84
CA GLN A 217 13.90 10.63 21.70
C GLN A 217 14.32 11.35 22.99
N GLU A 218 13.41 12.09 23.63
CA GLU A 218 13.64 12.74 24.94
C GLU A 218 14.00 11.71 26.01
N ALA A 219 13.23 10.62 26.12
CA ALA A 219 13.51 9.54 27.07
C ALA A 219 14.87 8.84 26.82
N CYS A 220 15.27 8.73 25.55
CA CYS A 220 16.57 8.17 25.17
C CYS A 220 17.72 9.07 25.59
N VAL A 221 17.59 10.40 25.38
CA VAL A 221 18.60 11.38 25.79
C VAL A 221 18.78 11.36 27.32
N ASP A 222 17.69 11.36 28.08
CA ASP A 222 17.73 11.32 29.55
C ASP A 222 18.44 10.05 30.07
N SER A 223 18.25 8.91 29.40
CA SER A 223 18.89 7.64 29.77
C SER A 223 20.42 7.66 29.63
N VAL A 224 20.95 8.45 28.68
CA VAL A 224 22.39 8.63 28.48
C VAL A 224 22.99 9.51 29.57
N TYR A 225 22.26 10.55 30.00
CA TYR A 225 22.71 11.45 31.07
C TYR A 225 22.68 10.80 32.47
N ASP A 226 21.80 9.82 32.71
CA ASP A 226 21.71 9.05 33.98
C ASP A 226 22.83 7.98 34.14
N GLY A 227 23.88 8.01 33.31
CA GLY A 227 25.03 7.12 33.43
C GLY A 227 24.74 5.64 33.11
N ARG A 228 23.58 5.31 32.53
CA ARG A 228 23.28 3.96 32.04
C ARG A 228 24.12 3.73 30.78
N ARG A 229 25.06 2.78 30.84
CA ARG A 229 26.01 2.48 29.75
C ARG A 229 25.39 1.88 28.49
N SER A 230 24.08 1.62 28.48
CA SER A 230 23.38 1.03 27.34
C SER A 230 22.17 1.89 26.96
N ILE A 231 22.20 2.46 25.76
CA ILE A 231 21.02 3.06 25.13
C ILE A 231 20.00 1.93 24.95
N PRO A 232 18.76 2.07 25.45
CA PRO A 232 17.73 1.06 25.25
C PRO A 232 17.55 0.75 23.75
N MET A 233 17.47 -0.53 23.39
CA MET A 233 17.15 -0.99 22.03
C MET A 233 15.91 -0.30 21.42
N ALA A 234 14.96 0.09 22.28
CA ALA A 234 13.75 0.83 21.90
C ALA A 234 14.03 2.22 21.28
N CYS A 235 15.25 2.76 21.43
CA CYS A 235 15.67 4.01 20.79
C CYS A 235 15.95 3.85 19.29
N PHE A 236 16.14 2.61 18.81
CA PHE A 236 16.51 2.30 17.43
C PHE A 236 15.40 1.62 16.62
N ASN A 237 14.43 0.96 17.28
CA ASN A 237 13.29 0.33 16.61
C ASN A 237 12.11 1.33 16.49
N GLN A 238 12.14 2.17 15.46
CA GLN A 238 11.20 3.29 15.31
C GLN A 238 9.88 2.89 14.63
N ASP A 239 9.90 1.87 13.78
CA ASP A 239 8.91 1.78 12.69
C ASP A 239 7.60 1.11 13.13
N ALA A 240 7.65 -0.11 13.67
CA ALA A 240 6.44 -0.84 14.10
C ALA A 240 5.62 -0.15 15.22
N GLY A 241 6.26 0.72 16.01
CA GLY A 241 5.55 1.52 17.02
C GLY A 241 4.82 2.72 16.39
N ALA A 242 5.49 3.39 15.45
CA ALA A 242 4.95 4.55 14.74
C ALA A 242 3.78 4.14 13.86
N GLN A 243 3.92 3.04 13.12
CA GLN A 243 2.87 2.50 12.27
C GLN A 243 1.61 2.13 13.08
N ARG A 244 1.76 1.44 14.22
CA ARG A 244 0.62 1.10 15.09
C ARG A 244 -0.09 2.32 15.66
N GLU A 245 0.65 3.35 16.09
CA GLU A 245 0.06 4.60 16.57
C GLU A 245 -0.72 5.30 15.44
N TYR A 246 -0.11 5.38 14.25
CA TYR A 246 -0.72 5.95 13.06
C TYR A 246 -2.06 5.27 12.71
N ILE A 247 -2.06 3.95 12.63
CA ILE A 247 -3.24 3.12 12.36
C ILE A 247 -4.30 3.30 13.44
N THR A 248 -3.89 3.30 14.71
CA THR A 248 -4.80 3.47 15.85
C THR A 248 -5.55 4.79 15.77
N VAL A 249 -4.84 5.87 15.46
CA VAL A 249 -5.45 7.19 15.27
C VAL A 249 -6.40 7.18 14.07
N LEU A 250 -5.98 6.63 12.92
CA LEU A 250 -6.84 6.54 11.74
C LEU A 250 -8.12 5.74 12.01
N ARG A 251 -8.04 4.54 12.59
CA ARG A 251 -9.20 3.70 12.94
C ARG A 251 -10.20 4.47 13.83
N ARG A 252 -9.70 5.20 14.83
CA ARG A 252 -10.52 6.06 15.68
C ARG A 252 -11.21 7.16 14.86
N ARG A 253 -10.46 7.92 14.06
CA ARG A 253 -11.01 9.03 13.25
C ARG A 253 -12.08 8.56 12.26
N ILE A 254 -11.82 7.45 11.58
CA ILE A 254 -12.77 6.86 10.64
C ILE A 254 -14.06 6.46 11.35
N THR A 255 -13.95 5.80 12.50
CA THR A 255 -15.12 5.41 13.32
C THR A 255 -15.94 6.65 13.72
N GLU A 256 -15.28 7.72 14.19
CA GLU A 256 -15.92 9.00 14.54
C GLU A 256 -16.63 9.65 13.35
N ARG A 257 -15.96 9.74 12.19
CA ARG A 257 -16.50 10.41 10.99
C ARG A 257 -17.65 9.67 10.34
N THR A 258 -17.63 8.35 10.42
CA THR A 258 -18.57 7.50 9.69
C THR A 258 -19.80 7.12 10.50
N GLY A 259 -19.95 7.68 11.70
CA GLY A 259 -21.09 7.41 12.58
C GLY A 259 -21.01 6.04 13.25
N GLY A 260 -19.79 5.59 13.59
CA GLY A 260 -19.57 4.33 14.32
C GLY A 260 -19.54 3.10 13.43
N ILE A 261 -19.22 3.22 12.14
CA ILE A 261 -19.04 2.04 11.29
C ILE A 261 -17.83 1.28 11.80
N SER A 262 -18.10 0.07 12.29
CA SER A 262 -17.05 -0.84 12.72
C SER A 262 -16.13 -1.13 11.54
N PHE A 263 -14.83 -0.99 11.80
CA PHE A 263 -13.80 -1.56 10.96
C PHE A 263 -13.98 -3.08 10.83
N ASP A 264 -13.45 -3.62 9.74
CA ASP A 264 -13.24 -5.06 9.62
C ASP A 264 -12.24 -5.51 10.71
N PRO A 265 -12.40 -6.71 11.30
CA PRO A 265 -11.37 -7.29 12.16
C PRO A 265 -10.07 -7.66 11.42
N TYR A 266 -10.01 -7.49 10.11
CA TYR A 266 -8.77 -7.68 9.35
C TYR A 266 -7.71 -6.63 9.74
N GLU A 267 -6.63 -7.14 10.34
CA GLU A 267 -5.47 -6.37 10.79
C GLU A 267 -4.28 -6.81 9.93
N PRO A 268 -4.06 -6.17 8.76
CA PRO A 268 -3.00 -6.57 7.84
C PRO A 268 -1.61 -6.37 8.44
N GLU A 269 -1.46 -5.44 9.39
CA GLU A 269 -0.19 -5.18 10.09
C GLU A 269 0.36 -6.34 10.95
N ASP A 270 -0.43 -7.40 11.17
CA ASP A 270 -0.07 -8.53 12.01
C ASP A 270 -0.07 -9.88 11.24
N GLN A 271 -0.07 -9.85 9.90
CA GLN A 271 -0.16 -11.07 9.09
C GLN A 271 1.20 -11.54 8.57
N ASP A 272 1.49 -12.82 8.75
CA ASP A 272 2.57 -13.47 7.99
C ASP A 272 2.21 -13.54 6.50
N LEU A 273 3.22 -13.45 5.64
CA LEU A 273 3.09 -13.77 4.21
C LEU A 273 2.54 -15.18 3.99
N LEU A 274 1.54 -15.29 3.11
CA LEU A 274 0.84 -16.52 2.80
C LEU A 274 1.11 -16.96 1.36
N THR A 275 0.97 -18.26 1.09
CA THR A 275 0.71 -18.70 -0.28
C THR A 275 -0.70 -18.28 -0.71
N TRP A 276 -0.96 -18.20 -2.02
CA TRP A 276 -2.31 -17.88 -2.50
C TRP A 276 -3.38 -18.85 -1.96
N GLN A 277 -3.05 -20.14 -1.86
CA GLN A 277 -3.97 -21.14 -1.32
C GLN A 277 -4.30 -20.89 0.15
N GLU A 278 -3.29 -20.58 0.98
CA GLU A 278 -3.47 -20.26 2.39
C GLU A 278 -4.27 -18.95 2.58
N PHE A 279 -3.93 -17.91 1.82
CA PHE A 279 -4.66 -16.64 1.81
C PHE A 279 -6.14 -16.85 1.48
N ARG A 280 -6.43 -17.59 0.40
CA ARG A 280 -7.79 -17.90 0.01
C ARG A 280 -8.53 -18.69 1.09
N GLU A 281 -7.91 -19.72 1.65
CA GLU A 281 -8.53 -20.55 2.69
C GLU A 281 -8.84 -19.74 3.95
N ARG A 282 -7.91 -18.86 4.36
CA ARG A 282 -8.07 -17.97 5.52
C ARG A 282 -9.23 -16.99 5.34
N TYR A 283 -9.38 -16.41 4.15
CA TYR A 283 -10.30 -15.28 3.94
C TYR A 283 -11.58 -15.60 3.17
N ARG A 284 -11.75 -16.80 2.59
CA ARG A 284 -12.93 -17.17 1.78
C ARG A 284 -14.28 -17.02 2.47
N ALA A 285 -14.33 -17.11 3.81
CA ALA A 285 -15.57 -16.94 4.57
C ALA A 285 -16.03 -15.48 4.57
N SER A 286 -15.09 -14.54 4.71
CA SER A 286 -15.34 -13.09 4.71
C SER A 286 -15.43 -12.52 3.29
N TYR A 287 -14.72 -13.14 2.34
CA TYR A 287 -14.60 -12.70 0.94
C TYR A 287 -14.88 -13.89 0.00
N PRO A 288 -16.15 -14.31 -0.16
CA PRO A 288 -16.52 -15.47 -0.98
C PRO A 288 -16.15 -15.32 -2.46
N GLU A 289 -15.96 -14.08 -2.94
CA GLU A 289 -15.46 -13.79 -4.29
C GLU A 289 -14.09 -14.41 -4.54
N LEU A 290 -13.28 -14.69 -3.51
CA LEU A 290 -11.99 -15.37 -3.65
C LEU A 290 -12.10 -16.75 -4.31
N ASN A 291 -13.27 -17.42 -4.21
CA ASN A 291 -13.47 -18.75 -4.78
C ASN A 291 -13.47 -18.76 -6.32
N GLN A 292 -13.67 -17.62 -6.97
CA GLN A 292 -13.62 -17.52 -8.44
C GLN A 292 -12.19 -17.36 -8.98
N TYR A 293 -11.20 -17.19 -8.10
CA TYR A 293 -9.83 -16.93 -8.47
C TYR A 293 -8.92 -18.10 -8.07
N ASN A 294 -8.14 -18.58 -9.04
CA ASN A 294 -7.03 -19.50 -8.83
C ASN A 294 -5.71 -18.79 -9.16
N ASP A 295 -4.58 -19.44 -8.87
CA ASP A 295 -3.24 -18.89 -9.13
C ASP A 295 -3.08 -18.38 -10.56
N GLN A 296 -3.64 -19.11 -11.53
CA GLN A 296 -3.52 -18.74 -12.94
C GLN A 296 -4.29 -17.45 -13.24
N THR A 297 -5.50 -17.29 -12.70
CA THR A 297 -6.29 -16.05 -12.86
C THR A 297 -5.56 -14.85 -12.26
N ILE A 298 -4.95 -15.00 -11.08
CA ILE A 298 -4.14 -13.93 -10.47
C ILE A 298 -2.93 -13.59 -11.36
N ARG A 299 -2.23 -14.62 -11.87
CA ARG A 299 -1.07 -14.43 -12.76
C ARG A 299 -1.44 -13.72 -14.05
N ASP A 300 -2.60 -14.05 -14.63
CA ASP A 300 -3.08 -13.43 -15.84
C ASP A 300 -3.50 -11.99 -15.63
N ALA A 301 -4.12 -11.66 -14.49
CA ALA A 301 -4.42 -10.28 -14.12
C ALA A 301 -3.15 -9.42 -14.02
N VAL A 302 -2.10 -9.92 -13.35
CA VAL A 302 -0.80 -9.23 -13.26
C VAL A 302 -0.14 -9.07 -14.63
N ARG A 303 -0.18 -10.11 -15.48
CA ARG A 303 0.36 -10.04 -16.86
C ARG A 303 -0.38 -8.99 -17.69
N GLN A 304 -1.70 -8.94 -17.56
CA GLN A 304 -2.54 -7.99 -18.28
C GLN A 304 -2.22 -6.54 -17.83
N ILE A 305 -2.17 -6.28 -16.52
CA ILE A 305 -1.78 -4.97 -15.98
C ILE A 305 -0.41 -4.55 -16.53
N ASN A 306 0.58 -5.44 -16.49
CA ASN A 306 1.90 -5.19 -17.06
C ASN A 306 1.89 -4.87 -18.56
N ALA A 307 1.08 -5.58 -19.34
CA ALA A 307 1.00 -5.34 -20.77
C ALA A 307 0.40 -3.95 -21.06
N GLU A 308 -0.67 -3.59 -20.36
CA GLU A 308 -1.40 -2.35 -20.58
C GLU A 308 -0.66 -1.11 -20.06
N THR A 309 0.04 -1.20 -18.93
CA THR A 309 0.87 -0.08 -18.43
C THR A 309 2.03 0.25 -19.37
N ASN A 310 2.49 -0.72 -20.16
CA ASN A 310 3.54 -0.51 -21.16
C ASN A 310 3.03 0.02 -22.51
N THR A 311 1.73 -0.07 -22.80
CA THR A 311 1.16 0.40 -24.08
C THR A 311 0.55 1.78 -23.98
N ILE A 312 0.16 2.25 -22.78
CA ILE A 312 -0.37 3.61 -22.62
C ILE A 312 0.76 4.63 -22.82
N PRO A 313 0.67 5.54 -23.82
CA PRO A 313 1.68 6.56 -24.05
C PRO A 313 1.90 7.40 -22.81
N SER A 314 3.15 7.82 -22.56
CA SER A 314 3.35 8.87 -21.56
C SER A 314 2.63 10.13 -22.04
N PRO A 315 1.93 10.88 -21.17
CA PRO A 315 1.47 12.21 -21.53
C PRO A 315 2.67 13.01 -22.06
N ALA A 316 2.48 13.73 -23.16
CA ALA A 316 3.48 14.67 -23.64
C ALA A 316 3.53 15.84 -22.62
N PHE A 317 4.67 15.98 -21.96
CA PHE A 317 4.96 17.12 -21.08
C PHE A 317 5.41 18.32 -21.92
#